data_AF-A0A6I9Z4I3-F1
#
_entry.id   AF-A0A6I9Z4I3-F1
#
_cell.length_a   1.000
_cell.length_b   1.000
_cell.length_c   1.000
_cell.angle_alpha   90.00
_cell.angle_beta   90.00
_cell.angle_gamma   90.00
#
_symmetry.space_group_name_H-M   'P 1'
#
loop_
_entity.id
_entity.type
_entity.pdbx_description
1 polymer ?
#
loop_
_entity_poly.entity_id
_entity_poly.type
_entity_poly.pdbx_seq_one_letter_code
_entity_poly.pdbx_strand_id
1 'polypeptide(L)'
;MQRGEERGWLGTPSCSAVFFLLSCCAWALILHVAAENGKDWTELLSEMPGKNEHSSQISKELREIVFVIQSQKNSYHLKKADDLKRSILKQAASLGKEMPTVLLTHQMDRHEGTWTILPLMHEFSVSYSKNSSWIFFCEEDTRIQIVKLLKTLRRYDKSKEFFLGKALHDDESTIIHHYAFAENPTVFKFPDFAAGWALSIPLVKK
;
A
#
# COMPACT_ATOMS: atom_id res chain seq x y z
N MET A 1 -23.04 23.91 57.96
CA MET A 1 -24.47 24.27 57.81
C MET A 1 -25.02 23.37 56.70
N GLN A 2 -25.28 22.09 57.03
CA GLN A 2 -26.62 21.48 57.25
C GLN A 2 -27.54 21.68 56.04
N ARG A 3 -28.10 20.66 55.38
CA ARG A 3 -28.87 19.49 55.85
C ARG A 3 -28.94 18.47 54.69
N GLY A 4 -28.78 17.14 54.84
CA GLY A 4 -29.73 16.15 55.42
C GLY A 4 -30.85 15.87 54.41
N GLU A 5 -31.27 14.67 53.99
CA GLU A 5 -31.35 13.29 54.53
C GLU A 5 -31.55 12.34 53.30
N GLU A 6 -30.96 11.15 53.18
CA GLU A 6 -31.11 9.85 53.87
C GLU A 6 -32.36 8.98 53.55
N ARG A 7 -32.06 7.67 53.41
CA ARG A 7 -32.87 6.42 53.49
C ARG A 7 -33.62 5.98 52.21
N GLY A 8 -33.63 4.71 51.82
CA GLY A 8 -33.44 3.50 52.62
C GLY A 8 -33.23 2.21 51.79
N TRP A 9 -33.30 1.11 52.52
CA TRP A 9 -32.55 -0.14 52.40
C TRP A 9 -33.31 -1.31 51.72
N LEU A 10 -32.53 -2.36 51.43
CA LEU A 10 -32.81 -3.81 51.41
C LEU A 10 -33.41 -4.49 50.16
N GLY A 11 -32.71 -5.56 49.73
CA GLY A 11 -33.30 -6.67 48.99
C GLY A 11 -32.29 -7.46 48.14
N THR A 12 -31.60 -8.45 48.72
CA THR A 12 -31.00 -9.57 47.97
C THR A 12 -32.08 -10.60 47.60
N PRO A 13 -31.86 -11.46 46.58
CA PRO A 13 -31.35 -12.78 46.91
C PRO A 13 -30.33 -13.38 45.93
N SER A 14 -29.63 -14.37 46.46
CA SER A 14 -28.71 -15.33 45.84
C SER A 14 -29.37 -16.23 44.79
N CYS A 15 -28.66 -16.57 43.70
CA CYS A 15 -28.50 -17.95 43.26
C CYS A 15 -27.34 -18.11 42.25
N SER A 16 -26.72 -19.27 42.34
CA SER A 16 -25.41 -19.64 41.81
C SER A 16 -25.38 -20.01 40.32
N ALA A 17 -24.21 -19.78 39.72
CA ALA A 17 -23.47 -20.58 38.74
C ALA A 17 -24.20 -21.25 37.56
N VAL A 18 -23.82 -20.89 36.33
CA VAL A 18 -23.33 -21.83 35.29
C VAL A 18 -22.35 -21.10 34.35
N PHE A 19 -21.13 -21.60 34.25
CA PHE A 19 -20.15 -21.25 33.20
C PHE A 19 -20.36 -22.14 31.96
N PHE A 20 -19.91 -21.63 30.81
CA PHE A 20 -19.53 -22.29 29.54
C PHE A 20 -20.42 -22.09 28.28
N LEU A 21 -19.82 -21.33 27.35
CA LEU A 21 -19.70 -21.50 25.88
C LEU A 21 -20.88 -21.24 24.95
N LEU A 22 -20.72 -20.20 24.11
CA LEU A 22 -21.03 -20.14 22.67
C LEU A 22 -20.65 -18.72 22.19
N SER A 23 -19.38 -18.42 21.87
CA SER A 23 -18.74 -18.61 20.56
C SER A 23 -19.69 -18.52 19.36
N CYS A 24 -19.35 -17.64 18.41
CA CYS A 24 -19.94 -17.45 17.08
C CYS A 24 -21.22 -16.60 16.95
N CYS A 25 -21.15 -15.29 17.24
CA CYS A 25 -22.15 -14.33 16.73
C CYS A 25 -21.57 -12.97 16.27
N ALA A 26 -20.26 -12.85 16.02
CA ALA A 26 -19.65 -11.56 15.61
C ALA A 26 -19.14 -11.51 14.15
N TRP A 27 -19.41 -12.53 13.32
CA TRP A 27 -18.94 -12.56 11.92
C TRP A 27 -20.02 -12.33 10.87
N ALA A 28 -21.29 -12.16 11.25
CA ALA A 28 -22.40 -12.16 10.31
C ALA A 28 -22.81 -10.77 9.76
N LEU A 29 -22.07 -9.68 10.03
CA LEU A 29 -22.52 -8.34 9.61
C LEU A 29 -21.43 -7.43 9.00
N ILE A 30 -20.59 -7.95 8.10
CA ILE A 30 -19.84 -7.11 7.12
C ILE A 30 -19.79 -7.80 5.75
N LEU A 31 -20.91 -8.34 5.27
CA LEU A 31 -21.02 -8.89 3.91
C LEU A 31 -22.31 -8.39 3.23
N HIS A 32 -22.37 -7.08 3.03
CA HIS A 32 -23.14 -6.50 1.92
C HIS A 32 -22.38 -5.27 1.45
N VAL A 33 -22.20 -5.14 0.14
CA VAL A 33 -21.30 -4.18 -0.57
C VAL A 33 -19.87 -4.72 -0.77
N ALA A 34 -19.75 -5.75 -1.60
CA ALA A 34 -18.60 -5.97 -2.50
C ALA A 34 -18.97 -7.05 -3.53
N ALA A 35 -19.98 -6.78 -4.34
CA ALA A 35 -20.34 -7.62 -5.49
C ALA A 35 -20.15 -6.78 -6.75
N GLU A 36 -18.93 -6.77 -7.29
CA GLU A 36 -18.61 -6.49 -8.71
C GLU A 36 -17.11 -6.72 -8.96
N ASN A 37 -16.73 -8.01 -8.91
CA ASN A 37 -15.64 -8.68 -9.64
C ASN A 37 -15.34 -10.01 -8.94
N GLY A 38 -16.30 -10.92 -9.02
CA GLY A 38 -16.29 -12.23 -8.39
C GLY A 38 -15.64 -13.31 -9.24
N LYS A 39 -14.42 -13.07 -9.74
CA LYS A 39 -13.53 -14.15 -10.19
C LYS A 39 -12.11 -13.85 -9.77
N ASP A 40 -11.51 -14.88 -9.18
CA ASP A 40 -10.07 -15.07 -9.08
C ASP A 40 -9.32 -14.35 -7.93
N TRP A 41 -9.74 -14.57 -6.68
CA TRP A 41 -8.86 -14.37 -5.51
C TRP A 41 -8.56 -15.69 -4.80
N THR A 42 -9.55 -16.56 -4.72
CA THR A 42 -9.43 -17.92 -4.17
C THR A 42 -8.70 -18.86 -5.12
N GLU A 43 -8.82 -18.68 -6.43
CA GLU A 43 -8.19 -19.51 -7.46
C GLU A 43 -6.70 -19.14 -7.62
N LEU A 44 -6.34 -17.85 -7.70
CA LEU A 44 -4.96 -17.35 -7.56
C LEU A 44 -4.20 -17.83 -6.31
N LEU A 45 -4.91 -18.03 -5.19
CA LEU A 45 -4.35 -18.55 -3.94
C LEU A 45 -4.39 -20.09 -3.86
N SER A 46 -5.21 -20.75 -4.67
CA SER A 46 -5.40 -22.21 -4.68
C SER A 46 -4.39 -22.93 -5.59
N GLU A 47 -3.78 -22.25 -6.55
CA GLU A 47 -2.72 -22.81 -7.42
C GLU A 47 -1.35 -22.94 -6.74
N MET A 48 -1.23 -22.64 -5.44
CA MET A 48 0.08 -22.56 -4.75
C MET A 48 0.23 -23.64 -3.66
N PRO A 49 1.32 -24.44 -3.65
CA PRO A 49 1.52 -25.47 -2.64
C PRO A 49 1.93 -24.86 -1.29
N GLY A 50 1.40 -25.40 -0.18
CA GLY A 50 1.86 -25.14 1.20
C GLY A 50 1.41 -23.81 1.83
N LYS A 51 0.21 -23.75 2.41
CA LYS A 51 -0.40 -22.52 2.97
C LYS A 51 0.45 -21.77 4.02
N ASN A 52 1.20 -22.46 4.88
CA ASN A 52 1.89 -21.81 6.01
C ASN A 52 3.25 -21.18 5.64
N GLU A 53 4.08 -21.85 4.84
CA GLU A 53 5.38 -21.30 4.41
C GLU A 53 5.20 -20.16 3.42
N HIS A 54 4.20 -20.27 2.53
CA HIS A 54 3.93 -19.25 1.53
C HIS A 54 3.39 -17.94 2.12
N SER A 55 2.55 -18.00 3.17
CA SER A 55 2.06 -16.80 3.86
C SER A 55 3.20 -16.04 4.57
N SER A 56 4.14 -16.75 5.18
CA SER A 56 5.35 -16.17 5.77
C SER A 56 6.20 -15.46 4.70
N GLN A 57 6.44 -16.12 3.57
CA GLN A 57 7.20 -15.55 2.47
C GLN A 57 6.54 -14.32 1.85
N ILE A 58 5.22 -14.35 1.58
CA ILE A 58 4.48 -13.17 1.09
C ILE A 58 4.61 -12.01 2.08
N SER A 59 4.44 -12.27 3.38
CA SER A 59 4.49 -11.22 4.39
C SER A 59 5.85 -10.51 4.43
N LYS A 60 6.93 -11.29 4.32
CA LYS A 60 8.30 -10.77 4.24
C LYS A 60 8.52 -9.93 2.98
N GLU A 61 8.11 -10.43 1.82
CA GLU A 61 8.26 -9.71 0.56
C GLU A 61 7.45 -8.42 0.53
N LEU A 62 6.25 -8.42 1.12
CA LEU A 62 5.42 -7.25 1.21
C LEU A 62 6.05 -6.18 2.10
N ARG A 63 6.65 -6.57 3.23
CA ARG A 63 7.40 -5.67 4.11
C ARG A 63 8.61 -5.05 3.40
N GLU A 64 9.23 -5.78 2.47
CA GLU A 64 10.35 -5.27 1.67
C GLU A 64 9.95 -4.24 0.60
N ILE A 65 8.67 -3.86 0.50
CA ILE A 65 8.18 -2.83 -0.42
C ILE A 65 7.74 -1.59 0.35
N VAL A 66 8.24 -0.43 -0.06
CA VAL A 66 7.72 0.87 0.36
C VAL A 66 6.79 1.39 -0.72
N PHE A 67 5.53 1.65 -0.36
CA PHE A 67 4.57 2.29 -1.25
C PHE A 67 4.64 3.81 -1.04
N VAL A 68 4.76 4.56 -2.13
CA VAL A 68 4.75 6.02 -2.16
C VAL A 68 3.57 6.45 -3.01
N ILE A 69 2.59 7.09 -2.37
CA ILE A 69 1.41 7.65 -3.03
C ILE A 69 1.65 9.15 -3.23
N GLN A 70 1.90 9.52 -4.47
CA GLN A 70 1.91 10.91 -4.92
C GLN A 70 0.52 11.50 -4.68
N SER A 71 0.47 12.63 -3.99
CA SER A 71 -0.74 13.31 -3.55
C SER A 71 -0.44 14.75 -3.12
N GLN A 72 -1.47 15.60 -3.11
CA GLN A 72 -1.35 17.05 -2.84
C GLN A 72 -2.20 17.50 -1.65
N LYS A 73 -1.86 18.66 -1.07
CA LYS A 73 -2.56 19.30 0.07
C LYS A 73 -3.88 19.95 -0.36
N ASN A 74 -4.79 19.16 -0.91
CA ASN A 74 -6.16 19.55 -1.25
C ASN A 74 -7.10 18.43 -0.82
N SER A 75 -8.26 18.77 -0.23
CA SER A 75 -9.21 17.80 0.34
C SER A 75 -9.60 16.66 -0.60
N TYR A 76 -9.71 16.92 -1.91
CA TYR A 76 -10.01 15.91 -2.91
C TYR A 76 -8.88 14.86 -3.02
N HIS A 77 -7.64 15.33 -3.18
CA HIS A 77 -6.45 14.47 -3.32
C HIS A 77 -6.15 13.73 -2.00
N LEU A 78 -6.35 14.37 -0.85
CA LEU A 78 -6.20 13.75 0.46
C LEU A 78 -7.12 12.54 0.62
N LYS A 79 -8.40 12.69 0.27
CA LYS A 79 -9.39 11.62 0.38
C LYS A 79 -9.01 10.42 -0.49
N LYS A 80 -8.67 10.66 -1.76
CA LYS A 80 -8.23 9.59 -2.67
C LYS A 80 -6.98 8.86 -2.16
N ALA A 81 -5.98 9.61 -1.68
CA ALA A 81 -4.74 9.04 -1.17
C ALA A 81 -4.98 8.18 0.08
N ASP A 82 -5.85 8.63 0.98
CA ASP A 82 -6.27 7.85 2.15
C ASP A 82 -7.04 6.59 1.76
N ASP A 83 -7.94 6.67 0.78
CA ASP A 83 -8.70 5.52 0.28
C ASP A 83 -7.76 4.47 -0.34
N LEU A 84 -6.77 4.90 -1.14
CA LEU A 84 -5.75 4.01 -1.69
C LEU A 84 -4.88 3.39 -0.60
N LYS A 85 -4.40 4.20 0.36
CA LYS A 85 -3.63 3.70 1.51
C LYS A 85 -4.41 2.64 2.29
N ARG A 86 -5.69 2.88 2.60
CA ARG A 86 -6.56 1.90 3.26
C ARG A 86 -6.73 0.64 2.42
N SER A 87 -6.88 0.76 1.11
CA SER A 87 -6.96 -0.38 0.19
C SER A 87 -5.71 -1.26 0.25
N ILE A 88 -4.52 -0.65 0.18
CA ILE A 88 -3.23 -1.36 0.29
C ILE A 88 -3.13 -2.07 1.64
N LEU A 89 -3.40 -1.38 2.74
CA LEU A 89 -3.30 -1.96 4.08
C LEU A 89 -4.32 -3.09 4.30
N LYS A 90 -5.55 -2.94 3.78
CA LYS A 90 -6.58 -3.99 3.84
C LYS A 90 -6.16 -5.24 3.06
N GLN A 91 -5.62 -5.07 1.86
CA GLN A 91 -5.08 -6.18 1.07
C GLN A 91 -3.90 -6.84 1.79
N ALA A 92 -2.99 -6.06 2.37
CA ALA A 92 -1.83 -6.56 3.11
C ALA A 92 -2.23 -7.42 4.31
N ALA A 93 -3.20 -6.95 5.10
CA ALA A 93 -3.71 -7.66 6.27
C ALA A 93 -4.34 -9.03 5.91
N SER A 94 -4.84 -9.19 4.70
CA SER A 94 -5.37 -10.47 4.22
C SER A 94 -4.29 -11.48 3.78
N LEU A 95 -3.07 -11.01 3.56
CA LEU A 95 -1.95 -11.80 3.01
C LEU A 95 -0.96 -12.26 4.09
N GLY A 96 -0.90 -11.56 5.23
CA GLY A 96 0.01 -11.89 6.31
C GLY A 96 -0.06 -10.93 7.49
N LYS A 97 0.84 -11.15 8.47
CA LYS A 97 0.91 -10.34 9.70
C LYS A 97 1.76 -9.07 9.54
N GLU A 98 2.75 -9.07 8.66
CA GLU A 98 3.63 -7.92 8.46
C GLU A 98 2.98 -6.91 7.51
N MET A 99 3.05 -5.62 7.88
CA MET A 99 2.45 -4.53 7.13
C MET A 99 3.51 -3.77 6.33
N PRO A 100 3.22 -3.40 5.07
CA PRO A 100 4.13 -2.58 4.29
C PRO A 100 4.16 -1.13 4.79
N THR A 101 5.23 -0.43 4.44
CA THR A 101 5.30 1.02 4.64
C THR A 101 4.50 1.72 3.53
N VAL A 102 3.60 2.64 3.89
CA VAL A 102 2.82 3.43 2.93
C VAL A 102 2.93 4.92 3.25
N LEU A 103 3.59 5.65 2.36
CA LEU A 103 3.91 7.06 2.46
C LEU A 103 3.00 7.89 1.54
N LEU A 104 2.63 9.09 1.99
CA LEU A 104 1.86 10.04 1.21
C LEU A 104 2.72 11.29 1.01
N THR A 105 2.98 11.70 -0.23
CA THR A 105 3.93 12.80 -0.51
C THR A 105 3.50 14.13 0.12
N HIS A 106 2.20 14.39 0.23
CA HIS A 106 1.69 15.62 0.88
C HIS A 106 2.00 15.70 2.39
N GLN A 107 2.39 14.59 3.03
CA GLN A 107 2.78 14.51 4.44
C GLN A 107 4.31 14.62 4.63
N MET A 108 5.08 14.60 3.53
CA MET A 108 6.53 14.69 3.54
C MET A 108 6.92 16.18 3.47
N ASP A 109 6.92 16.83 4.64
CA ASP A 109 6.80 18.29 4.80
C ASP A 109 8.14 19.07 4.69
N ARG A 110 9.11 18.57 3.92
CA ARG A 110 10.48 19.12 3.93
C ARG A 110 10.85 19.99 2.72
N HIS A 111 10.13 19.87 1.60
CA HIS A 111 10.45 20.61 0.37
C HIS A 111 9.20 21.05 -0.39
N GLU A 112 9.13 22.32 -0.78
CA GLU A 112 8.27 22.73 -1.90
C GLU A 112 8.68 21.92 -3.15
N GLY A 113 7.73 21.50 -3.99
CA GLY A 113 8.04 20.65 -5.16
C GLY A 113 8.03 19.14 -4.90
N THR A 114 7.76 18.71 -3.66
CA THR A 114 7.63 17.29 -3.27
C THR A 114 6.58 16.51 -4.10
N TRP A 115 5.64 17.22 -4.72
CA TRP A 115 4.72 16.65 -5.70
C TRP A 115 5.41 16.08 -6.94
N THR A 116 6.72 16.24 -7.17
CA THR A 116 7.45 15.68 -8.32
C THR A 116 8.27 14.42 -8.01
N ILE A 117 8.23 13.89 -6.77
CA ILE A 117 8.96 12.69 -6.29
C ILE A 117 10.50 12.83 -6.30
N LEU A 118 11.10 13.43 -7.33
CA LEU A 118 12.55 13.56 -7.51
C LEU A 118 13.25 14.23 -6.31
N PRO A 119 12.75 15.33 -5.72
CA PRO A 119 13.37 15.93 -4.54
C PRO A 119 13.40 14.99 -3.32
N LEU A 120 12.54 13.98 -3.27
CA LEU A 120 12.46 13.02 -2.16
C LEU A 120 13.43 11.84 -2.31
N MET A 121 14.09 11.67 -3.46
CA MET A 121 14.89 10.48 -3.72
C MET A 121 16.02 10.26 -2.72
N HIS A 122 16.69 11.34 -2.31
CA HIS A 122 17.71 11.28 -1.27
C HIS A 122 17.13 10.81 0.08
N GLU A 123 15.99 11.35 0.49
CA GLU A 123 15.32 10.93 1.73
C GLU A 123 14.92 9.45 1.67
N PHE A 124 14.44 9.00 0.51
CA PHE A 124 14.09 7.59 0.31
C PHE A 124 15.29 6.66 0.44
N SER A 125 16.42 7.05 -0.16
CA SER A 125 17.69 6.31 -0.06
C SER A 125 18.16 6.20 1.39
N VAL A 126 18.16 7.30 2.14
CA VAL A 126 18.61 7.30 3.54
C VAL A 126 17.67 6.49 4.44
N SER A 127 16.35 6.64 4.27
CA SER A 127 15.36 6.12 5.21
C SER A 127 14.99 4.65 4.98
N TYR A 128 14.96 4.20 3.73
CA TYR A 128 14.33 2.91 3.39
C TYR A 128 15.29 1.85 2.84
N SER A 129 16.54 2.22 2.57
CA SER A 129 17.47 1.33 1.86
C SER A 129 18.05 0.17 2.67
N LYS A 130 17.85 0.14 3.99
CA LYS A 130 18.33 -0.94 4.88
C LYS A 130 17.37 -2.12 4.97
N ASN A 131 16.07 -1.86 4.87
CA ASN A 131 15.02 -2.83 5.19
C ASN A 131 14.09 -3.14 4.01
N SER A 132 14.33 -2.51 2.85
CA SER A 132 13.47 -2.61 1.68
C SER A 132 14.27 -3.12 0.49
N SER A 133 13.57 -3.74 -0.45
CA SER A 133 14.08 -4.18 -1.74
C SER A 133 13.57 -3.27 -2.87
N TRP A 134 12.37 -2.72 -2.70
CA TRP A 134 11.69 -1.91 -3.71
C TRP A 134 11.02 -0.67 -3.12
N ILE A 135 10.96 0.38 -3.92
CA ILE A 135 10.03 1.49 -3.72
C ILE A 135 9.06 1.50 -4.89
N PHE A 136 7.77 1.37 -4.59
CA PHE A 136 6.69 1.42 -5.57
C PHE A 136 5.99 2.79 -5.49
N PHE A 137 5.98 3.52 -6.59
CA PHE A 137 5.38 4.83 -6.73
C PHE A 137 4.07 4.74 -7.50
N CYS A 138 3.09 5.54 -7.11
CA CYS A 138 1.79 5.61 -7.75
C CYS A 138 1.09 6.94 -7.44
N GLU A 139 0.10 7.28 -8.25
CA GLU A 139 -0.80 8.41 -8.01
C GLU A 139 -1.96 7.98 -7.12
N GLU A 140 -2.66 8.93 -6.51
CA GLU A 140 -3.74 8.62 -5.57
C GLU A 140 -4.96 7.89 -6.15
N ASP A 141 -5.10 7.82 -7.48
CA ASP A 141 -6.15 7.07 -8.17
C ASP A 141 -5.67 5.79 -8.88
N THR A 142 -4.39 5.45 -8.76
CA THR A 142 -3.86 4.16 -9.23
C THR A 142 -4.54 3.00 -8.49
N ARG A 143 -4.99 1.97 -9.22
CA ARG A 143 -5.56 0.74 -8.63
C ARG A 143 -4.51 -0.35 -8.53
N ILE A 144 -4.23 -0.82 -7.32
CA ILE A 144 -3.18 -1.80 -7.05
C ILE A 144 -3.79 -3.15 -6.63
N GLN A 145 -3.33 -4.24 -7.26
CA GLN A 145 -3.57 -5.62 -6.81
C GLN A 145 -2.26 -6.19 -6.25
N ILE A 146 -2.12 -6.26 -4.91
CA ILE A 146 -0.84 -6.58 -4.25
C ILE A 146 -0.26 -7.92 -4.72
N VAL A 147 -1.11 -8.95 -4.88
CA VAL A 147 -0.65 -10.28 -5.32
C VAL A 147 -0.02 -10.22 -6.72
N LYS A 148 -0.60 -9.45 -7.65
CA LYS A 148 -0.06 -9.29 -9.01
C LYS A 148 1.22 -8.47 -9.03
N LEU A 149 1.30 -7.44 -8.17
CA LEU A 149 2.52 -6.67 -7.98
C LEU A 149 3.67 -7.55 -7.46
N LEU A 150 3.43 -8.34 -6.41
CA LEU A 150 4.42 -9.28 -5.86
C LEU A 150 4.86 -10.30 -6.90
N LYS A 151 3.92 -10.93 -7.62
CA LYS A 151 4.22 -11.86 -8.73
C LYS A 151 5.10 -11.20 -9.80
N THR A 152 4.88 -9.91 -10.08
CA THR A 152 5.67 -9.14 -11.04
C THR A 152 7.09 -8.86 -10.55
N LEU A 153 7.24 -8.36 -9.32
CA LEU A 153 8.54 -7.98 -8.75
C LEU A 153 9.45 -9.19 -8.51
N ARG A 154 8.87 -10.37 -8.19
CA ARG A 154 9.61 -11.65 -8.04
C ARG A 154 10.41 -12.06 -9.28
N ARG A 155 10.07 -11.55 -10.46
CA ARG A 155 10.77 -11.87 -11.72
C ARG A 155 12.11 -11.17 -11.84
N TYR A 156 12.41 -10.22 -10.96
CA TYR A 156 13.60 -9.37 -11.03
C TYR A 156 14.52 -9.60 -9.83
N ASP A 157 15.81 -9.65 -10.09
CA ASP A 157 16.83 -9.76 -9.06
C ASP A 157 16.96 -8.44 -8.28
N LYS A 158 16.40 -8.40 -7.07
CA LYS A 158 16.37 -7.20 -6.21
C LYS A 158 17.75 -6.62 -5.86
N SER A 159 18.84 -7.37 -6.11
CA SER A 159 20.22 -6.87 -5.93
C SER A 159 20.75 -6.01 -7.08
N LYS A 160 20.03 -5.95 -8.21
CA LYS A 160 20.39 -5.16 -9.40
C LYS A 160 19.61 -3.87 -9.50
N GLU A 161 20.07 -2.98 -10.37
CA GLU A 161 19.43 -1.70 -10.68
C GLU A 161 18.26 -1.90 -11.64
N PHE A 162 17.06 -1.56 -11.20
CA PHE A 162 15.85 -1.69 -12.00
C PHE A 162 14.96 -0.46 -11.86
N PHE A 163 14.58 0.08 -13.01
CA PHE A 163 13.43 0.96 -13.18
C PHE A 163 12.34 0.14 -13.88
N LEU A 164 11.24 -0.14 -13.20
CA LEU A 164 10.12 -0.91 -13.72
C LEU A 164 8.87 -0.04 -13.85
N GLY A 165 8.19 -0.11 -14.99
CA GLY A 165 6.96 0.63 -15.23
C GLY A 165 6.43 0.33 -16.64
N LYS A 166 5.24 0.82 -16.95
CA LYS A 166 4.75 0.81 -18.33
C LYS A 166 5.50 1.90 -19.09
N ALA A 167 6.32 1.52 -20.06
CA ALA A 167 7.05 2.48 -20.87
C ALA A 167 6.11 3.18 -21.88
N LEU A 168 6.16 4.50 -21.89
CA LEU A 168 5.62 5.38 -22.91
C LEU A 168 6.78 5.96 -23.72
N HIS A 169 6.47 6.43 -24.91
CA HIS A 169 7.33 7.23 -25.76
C HIS A 169 6.47 8.26 -26.48
N ASP A 170 7.08 9.31 -27.00
CA ASP A 170 6.38 10.24 -27.87
C ASP A 170 6.29 9.66 -29.29
N ASP A 171 5.20 9.94 -29.99
CA ASP A 171 5.07 9.64 -31.42
C ASP A 171 5.87 10.65 -32.25
N GLU A 172 5.93 11.90 -31.79
CA GLU A 172 6.70 12.99 -32.37
C GLU A 172 7.35 13.82 -31.25
N SER A 173 8.56 14.34 -31.49
CA SER A 173 9.31 15.10 -30.50
C SER A 173 8.59 16.40 -30.13
N THR A 174 8.00 16.43 -28.93
CA THR A 174 7.24 17.60 -28.45
C THR A 174 8.17 18.72 -27.95
N ILE A 175 9.39 18.39 -27.50
CA ILE A 175 10.41 19.36 -27.09
C ILE A 175 11.73 19.05 -27.82
N ILE A 176 11.89 19.67 -28.98
CA ILE A 176 12.92 19.33 -29.99
C ILE A 176 14.37 19.78 -29.68
N HIS A 177 14.62 20.53 -28.61
CA HIS A 177 15.90 21.25 -28.40
C HIS A 177 16.54 21.08 -27.01
N HIS A 178 15.91 20.32 -26.10
CA HIS A 178 16.43 20.12 -24.75
C HIS A 178 16.61 18.65 -24.36
N TYR A 179 16.32 17.71 -25.27
CA TYR A 179 16.40 16.28 -24.99
C TYR A 179 17.36 15.58 -25.95
N ALA A 180 18.14 14.64 -25.40
CA ALA A 180 18.88 13.68 -26.21
C ALA A 180 17.88 12.86 -27.05
N PHE A 181 18.26 12.51 -28.28
CA PHE A 181 17.46 11.69 -29.20
C PHE A 181 16.18 12.38 -29.73
N ALA A 182 16.16 13.72 -29.81
CA ALA A 182 15.05 14.45 -30.43
C ALA A 182 14.81 14.06 -31.91
N GLU A 183 15.80 13.47 -32.59
CA GLU A 183 15.64 12.95 -33.95
C GLU A 183 14.91 11.60 -34.00
N ASN A 184 14.82 10.87 -32.88
CA ASN A 184 14.08 9.62 -32.77
C ASN A 184 13.43 9.48 -31.39
N PRO A 185 12.22 10.05 -31.18
CA PRO A 185 11.55 10.09 -29.89
C PRO A 185 11.22 8.69 -29.34
N THR A 186 11.12 7.67 -30.20
CA THR A 186 10.80 6.29 -29.78
C THR A 186 11.93 5.61 -28.99
N VAL A 187 13.17 6.12 -29.09
CA VAL A 187 14.33 5.59 -28.36
C VAL A 187 14.26 5.96 -26.89
N PHE A 188 13.77 7.17 -26.58
CA PHE A 188 13.61 7.63 -25.21
C PHE A 188 12.29 7.14 -24.64
N LYS A 189 12.36 6.39 -23.53
CA LYS A 189 11.19 5.84 -22.85
C LYS A 189 11.06 6.44 -21.47
N PHE A 190 9.84 6.80 -21.10
CA PHE A 190 9.50 7.30 -19.77
C PHE A 190 8.33 6.49 -19.18
N PRO A 191 8.19 6.42 -17.85
CA PRO A 191 7.11 5.65 -17.25
C PRO A 191 5.77 6.36 -17.42
N ASP A 192 4.72 5.56 -17.61
CA ASP A 192 3.34 5.93 -17.31
C ASP A 192 3.20 6.05 -15.79
N PHE A 193 3.31 7.27 -15.25
CA PHE A 193 3.25 7.52 -13.80
C PHE A 193 1.94 7.07 -13.18
N ALA A 194 0.81 7.30 -13.87
CA ALA A 194 -0.53 6.92 -13.42
C ALA A 194 -0.71 5.40 -13.30
N ALA A 195 -0.02 4.61 -14.13
CA ALA A 195 -0.02 3.16 -14.04
C ALA A 195 0.77 2.59 -12.84
N GLY A 196 1.57 3.43 -12.17
CA GLY A 196 2.48 3.04 -11.12
C GLY A 196 3.78 2.40 -11.65
N TRP A 197 4.85 2.58 -10.89
CA TRP A 197 6.21 2.19 -11.26
C TRP A 197 7.05 1.85 -10.03
N ALA A 198 8.14 1.12 -10.21
CA ALA A 198 8.99 0.65 -9.12
C ALA A 198 10.47 0.91 -9.39
N LEU A 199 11.20 1.28 -8.34
CA LEU A 199 12.66 1.32 -8.33
C LEU A 199 13.19 0.26 -7.36
N SER A 200 14.25 -0.43 -7.77
CA SER A 200 15.02 -1.26 -6.83
C SER A 200 15.88 -0.37 -5.94
N ILE A 201 16.12 -0.79 -4.69
CA ILE A 201 16.96 -0.02 -3.77
C ILE A 201 18.39 0.24 -4.29
N PRO A 202 19.08 -0.69 -5.00
CA PRO A 202 20.35 -0.37 -5.64
C PRO A 202 20.30 0.85 -6.58
N LEU A 203 19.21 1.01 -7.35
CA LEU A 203 19.03 2.18 -8.22
C LEU A 203 18.74 3.45 -7.43
N VAL A 204 17.96 3.36 -6.34
CA VAL A 204 17.64 4.50 -5.46
C VAL A 204 18.89 5.06 -4.75
N LYS A 205 19.96 4.25 -4.59
CA LYS A 205 21.20 4.66 -3.92
C LYS A 205 22.20 5.42 -4.82
N LYS A 206 21.96 5.46 -6.13
CA LYS A 206 22.79 6.24 -7.05
C LYS A 206 22.50 7.73 -6.94
#